data_AF-A0A9N8ESZ0-F1
#
_entry.id   AF-A0A9N8ESZ0-F1
#
_cell.length_a   1.000
_cell.length_b   1.000
_cell.length_c   1.000
_cell.angle_alpha   90.00
_cell.angle_beta   90.00
_cell.angle_gamma   90.00
#
_symmetry.space_group_name_H-M   'P 1'
#
loop_
_entity.id
_entity.type
_entity.pdbx_description
1 polymer ?
#
loop_
_entity_poly.entity_id
_entity_poly.type
_entity_poly.pdbx_seq_one_letter_code
_entity_poly.pdbx_strand_id
1 'polypeptide(L)'
;MSSSNVNMPSPETFDDEYDDESMEEQVAAKNAKVSLAMRIMTTFTLVSMGVNAAVLGIMFSVTKELVYVSLVASSFAILVGLLVVKRQIIDMAPTHTLRFIHNKLRRKVHHLYLENNKLKEHVDDLESNVKELGDVENQLSDITKKQDSNVDDLVKLVKENGTLTNQMTRLIMASAAMQMMDLALDSDRDESNLFSDDEIDSLLRRLENIEGIKVNETALREHIKEDNSLQSIMAMLQYARTYAHKYPPGSGKTPPMGEDAPCFTFDVEQVVAQ
;
A
#
# COMPACT_ATOMS: atom_id res chain seq x y z
N MET A 1 -19.49 -26.63 8.18
CA MET A 1 -19.60 -28.04 7.73
C MET A 1 -18.36 -28.76 8.22
N SER A 2 -18.54 -29.93 8.84
CA SER A 2 -17.61 -30.61 9.75
C SER A 2 -16.18 -30.76 9.24
N SER A 3 -15.24 -30.11 9.92
CA SER A 3 -13.82 -30.43 9.86
C SER A 3 -13.57 -31.72 10.64
N SER A 4 -13.35 -32.82 9.91
CA SER A 4 -12.89 -34.09 10.49
C SER A 4 -11.52 -33.88 11.12
N ASN A 5 -11.50 -33.84 12.44
CA ASN A 5 -10.31 -33.71 13.26
C ASN A 5 -9.53 -35.03 13.22
N VAL A 6 -8.68 -35.20 12.21
CA VAL A 6 -7.75 -36.32 12.12
C VAL A 6 -6.60 -36.01 13.07
N ASN A 7 -6.69 -36.57 14.28
CA ASN A 7 -5.63 -36.57 15.27
C ASN A 7 -4.45 -37.37 14.71
N MET A 8 -3.50 -36.70 14.05
CA MET A 8 -2.24 -37.30 13.64
C MET A 8 -1.25 -37.27 14.81
N PRO A 9 -0.49 -38.36 15.01
CA PRO A 9 0.54 -38.41 16.03
C PRO A 9 1.54 -37.25 15.81
N SER A 10 1.85 -36.56 16.91
CA SER A 10 2.79 -35.44 16.95
C SER A 10 4.13 -35.82 16.30
N PRO A 11 4.74 -34.90 15.55
CA PRO A 11 5.99 -35.14 14.86
C PRO A 11 7.08 -35.23 15.91
N GLU A 12 7.43 -36.43 16.33
CA GLU A 12 8.78 -36.67 16.81
C GLU A 12 9.71 -36.27 15.67
N THR A 13 10.58 -35.30 15.98
CA THR A 13 11.64 -34.73 15.17
C THR A 13 12.37 -35.84 14.41
N PHE A 14 11.94 -36.05 13.17
CA PHE A 14 12.64 -36.89 12.21
C PHE A 14 13.64 -35.98 11.51
N ASP A 15 14.65 -35.56 12.28
CA ASP A 15 15.89 -34.97 11.79
C ASP A 15 16.69 -36.08 11.09
N ASP A 16 16.11 -36.62 10.03
CA ASP A 16 16.79 -37.55 9.15
C ASP A 16 17.40 -36.72 8.03
N GLU A 17 18.45 -35.99 8.40
CA GLU A 17 19.61 -35.77 7.54
C GLU A 17 20.14 -37.17 7.20
N TYR A 18 19.47 -37.84 6.26
CA TYR A 18 19.98 -39.07 5.67
C TYR A 18 21.20 -38.67 4.85
N ASP A 19 22.36 -38.74 5.49
CA ASP A 19 23.66 -38.75 4.87
C ASP A 19 23.60 -39.69 3.65
N ASP A 20 23.67 -39.10 2.46
CA ASP A 20 23.78 -39.83 1.19
C ASP A 20 25.04 -40.74 1.22
N GLU A 21 26.03 -40.39 2.06
CA GLU A 21 27.21 -41.20 2.37
C GLU A 21 26.86 -42.56 3.01
N SER A 22 25.80 -42.66 3.83
CA SER A 22 25.39 -43.90 4.50
C SER A 22 24.76 -44.94 3.55
N MET A 23 24.21 -44.48 2.42
CA MET A 23 23.72 -45.38 1.36
C MET A 23 24.88 -46.00 0.59
N GLU A 24 25.93 -45.22 0.31
CA GLU A 24 27.09 -45.69 -0.44
C GLU A 24 27.90 -46.72 0.37
N GLU A 25 28.06 -46.49 1.69
CA GLU A 25 28.71 -47.45 2.59
C GLU A 25 27.91 -48.77 2.72
N GLN A 26 26.57 -48.69 2.82
CA GLN A 26 25.72 -49.88 2.87
C GLN A 26 25.71 -50.66 1.55
N VAL A 27 25.83 -49.97 0.41
CA VAL A 27 25.98 -50.61 -0.91
C VAL A 27 27.36 -51.29 -1.01
N ALA A 28 28.43 -50.64 -0.56
CA ALA A 28 29.78 -51.21 -0.53
C ALA A 28 29.87 -52.47 0.36
N ALA A 29 29.32 -52.41 1.58
CA ALA A 29 29.29 -53.55 2.50
C ALA A 29 28.46 -54.73 1.95
N LYS A 30 27.38 -54.46 1.21
CA LYS A 30 26.59 -55.52 0.55
C LYS A 30 27.31 -56.10 -0.67
N ASN A 31 27.98 -55.27 -1.47
CA ASN A 31 28.79 -55.75 -2.58
C ASN A 31 29.94 -56.64 -2.09
N ALA A 32 30.53 -56.33 -0.93
CA ALA A 32 31.51 -57.18 -0.28
C ALA A 32 30.93 -58.54 0.17
N LYS A 33 29.71 -58.57 0.75
CA LYS A 33 29.03 -59.82 1.13
C LYS A 33 28.63 -60.67 -0.08
N VAL A 34 28.16 -60.06 -1.17
CA VAL A 34 27.84 -60.76 -2.42
C VAL A 34 29.10 -61.35 -3.05
N SER A 35 30.21 -60.59 -3.04
CA SER A 35 31.52 -61.08 -3.48
C SER A 35 32.02 -62.26 -2.64
N LEU A 36 31.85 -62.21 -1.32
CA LEU A 36 32.24 -63.29 -0.41
C LEU A 36 31.37 -64.54 -0.60
N ALA A 37 30.05 -64.39 -0.74
CA ALA A 37 29.14 -65.50 -1.04
C ALA A 37 29.45 -66.13 -2.40
N MET A 38 29.78 -65.33 -3.41
CA MET A 38 30.21 -65.80 -4.72
C MET A 38 31.52 -66.60 -4.63
N ARG A 39 32.50 -66.13 -3.84
CA ARG A 39 33.76 -66.85 -3.60
C ARG A 39 33.57 -68.18 -2.85
N ILE A 40 32.66 -68.23 -1.88
CA ILE A 40 32.32 -69.48 -1.18
C ILE A 40 31.61 -70.45 -2.12
N MET A 41 30.70 -69.95 -2.96
CA MET A 41 30.01 -70.78 -3.94
C MET A 41 30.95 -71.32 -5.02
N THR A 42 31.88 -70.49 -5.53
CA THR A 42 32.87 -70.94 -6.52
C THR A 42 33.83 -71.98 -5.94
N THR A 43 34.28 -71.81 -4.69
CA THR A 43 35.12 -72.81 -4.02
C THR A 43 34.37 -74.11 -3.77
N PHE A 44 33.10 -74.06 -3.36
CA PHE A 44 32.27 -75.27 -3.22
C PHE A 44 32.05 -75.99 -4.57
N THR A 45 31.82 -75.26 -5.65
CA THR A 45 31.70 -75.86 -7.00
C THR A 45 33.01 -76.52 -7.47
N LEU A 46 34.16 -75.92 -7.16
CA LEU A 46 35.47 -76.49 -7.50
C LEU A 46 35.72 -77.80 -6.75
N VAL A 47 35.40 -77.83 -5.45
CA VAL A 47 35.51 -79.04 -4.64
C VAL A 47 34.56 -80.14 -5.14
N SER A 48 33.31 -79.80 -5.48
CA SER A 48 32.36 -80.79 -6.00
C SER A 48 32.78 -81.35 -7.36
N MET A 49 33.35 -80.53 -8.25
CA MET A 49 33.94 -81.00 -9.51
C MET A 49 35.11 -81.97 -9.26
N GLY A 50 35.96 -81.70 -8.27
CA GLY A 50 37.07 -82.58 -7.89
C GLY A 50 36.61 -83.94 -7.38
N VAL A 51 35.59 -83.97 -6.51
CA VAL A 51 35.02 -85.23 -6.00
C VAL A 51 34.39 -86.05 -7.12
N ASN A 52 33.65 -85.41 -8.04
CA ASN A 52 33.05 -86.10 -9.19
C ASN A 52 34.11 -86.67 -10.14
N ALA A 53 35.21 -85.95 -10.37
CA ALA A 53 36.33 -86.45 -11.19
C ALA A 53 36.99 -87.68 -10.56
N ALA A 54 37.15 -87.70 -9.22
CA ALA A 54 37.71 -88.85 -8.51
C ALA A 54 36.79 -90.08 -8.59
N VAL A 55 35.47 -89.90 -8.45
CA VAL A 55 34.49 -90.99 -8.59
C VAL A 55 34.48 -91.55 -10.02
N LEU A 56 34.57 -90.68 -11.04
CA LEU A 56 34.69 -91.11 -12.43
C LEU A 56 35.98 -91.90 -12.71
N GLY A 57 37.11 -91.49 -12.12
CA GLY A 57 38.38 -92.19 -12.24
C GLY A 57 38.34 -93.61 -11.66
N ILE A 58 37.68 -93.79 -10.51
CA ILE A 58 37.50 -95.11 -9.89
C ILE A 58 36.54 -95.97 -10.73
N MET A 59 35.44 -95.41 -11.25
CA MET A 59 34.48 -96.14 -12.06
C MET A 59 35.02 -96.57 -13.44
N PHE A 60 35.94 -95.78 -14.03
CA PHE A 60 36.61 -96.14 -15.28
C PHE A 60 37.47 -97.40 -15.16
N SER A 61 37.94 -97.72 -13.94
CA SER A 61 38.73 -98.91 -13.65
C SER A 61 37.90 -100.21 -13.59
N VAL A 62 36.59 -100.12 -13.33
CA VAL A 62 35.81 -101.29 -12.88
C VAL A 62 34.97 -101.91 -13.99
N THR A 63 34.39 -101.13 -14.93
CA THR A 63 33.63 -101.68 -16.07
C THR A 63 33.34 -100.62 -17.13
N LYS A 64 33.60 -100.91 -18.42
CA LYS A 64 33.42 -99.95 -19.53
C LYS A 64 31.97 -99.54 -19.79
N GLU A 65 30.99 -100.33 -19.37
CA GLU A 65 29.57 -100.07 -19.69
C GLU A 65 28.87 -99.08 -18.73
N LEU A 66 29.39 -98.86 -17.52
CA LEU A 66 28.77 -97.96 -16.54
C LEU A 66 29.19 -96.48 -16.68
N VAL A 67 30.22 -96.20 -17.48
CA VAL A 67 30.77 -94.84 -17.64
C VAL A 67 29.74 -93.88 -18.24
N TYR A 68 28.92 -94.35 -19.19
CA TYR A 68 27.91 -93.51 -19.86
C TYR A 68 26.84 -92.97 -18.89
N VAL A 69 26.39 -93.79 -17.93
CA VAL A 69 25.34 -93.40 -16.98
C VAL A 69 25.86 -92.31 -16.03
N SER A 70 27.10 -92.43 -15.55
CA SER A 70 27.71 -91.43 -14.66
C SER A 70 27.96 -90.07 -15.34
N LEU A 71 28.26 -90.07 -16.64
CA LEU A 71 28.52 -88.84 -17.39
C LEU A 71 27.20 -88.06 -17.62
N VAL A 72 26.11 -88.77 -17.92
CA VAL A 72 24.77 -88.18 -18.06
C VAL A 72 24.23 -87.66 -16.72
N ALA A 73 24.44 -88.38 -15.62
CA ALA A 73 24.02 -87.92 -14.29
C ALA A 73 24.78 -86.66 -13.85
N SER A 74 26.10 -86.60 -14.13
CA SER A 74 26.95 -85.46 -13.77
C SER A 74 26.59 -84.20 -14.57
N SER A 75 26.32 -84.34 -15.87
CA SER A 75 25.91 -83.19 -16.71
C SER A 75 24.54 -82.63 -16.28
N PHE A 76 23.61 -83.51 -15.87
CA PHE A 76 22.32 -83.10 -15.36
C PHE A 76 22.43 -82.36 -14.02
N ALA A 77 23.28 -82.83 -13.10
CA ALA A 77 23.53 -82.17 -11.82
C ALA A 77 24.11 -80.75 -11.99
N ILE A 78 25.03 -80.55 -12.93
CA ILE A 78 25.59 -79.22 -13.24
C ILE A 78 24.53 -78.28 -13.81
N LEU A 79 23.67 -78.77 -14.72
CA LEU A 79 22.58 -78.00 -15.29
C LEU A 79 21.57 -77.54 -14.23
N VAL A 80 21.19 -78.43 -13.31
CA VAL A 80 20.28 -78.09 -12.20
C VAL A 80 20.92 -77.04 -11.28
N GLY A 81 22.22 -77.17 -10.96
CA GLY A 81 22.95 -76.18 -10.16
C GLY A 81 22.94 -74.78 -10.79
N LEU A 82 23.20 -74.68 -12.09
CA LEU A 82 23.18 -73.40 -12.82
C LEU A 82 21.79 -72.75 -12.84
N LEU A 83 20.72 -73.55 -12.93
CA LEU A 83 19.35 -73.05 -12.90
C LEU A 83 18.96 -72.50 -11.53
N VAL A 84 19.35 -73.18 -10.45
CA VAL A 84 19.06 -72.72 -9.08
C VAL A 84 19.76 -71.39 -8.78
N VAL A 85 21.03 -71.24 -9.17
CA VAL A 85 21.79 -69.99 -8.93
C VAL A 85 21.18 -68.81 -9.70
N LYS A 86 20.83 -69.00 -10.98
CA LYS A 86 20.17 -67.94 -11.75
C LYS A 86 18.85 -67.51 -11.11
N ARG A 87 18.05 -68.48 -10.67
CA ARG A 87 16.74 -68.20 -10.08
C ARG A 87 16.85 -67.50 -8.73
N GLN A 88 17.75 -67.95 -7.86
CA GLN A 88 17.90 -67.39 -6.52
C GLN A 88 18.48 -65.96 -6.51
N ILE A 89 19.40 -65.65 -7.43
CA ILE A 89 20.00 -64.30 -7.52
C ILE A 89 19.03 -63.31 -8.17
N ILE A 90 18.31 -63.72 -9.22
CA ILE A 90 17.41 -62.83 -9.98
C ILE A 90 16.11 -62.59 -9.21
N ASP A 91 15.52 -63.62 -8.60
CA ASP A 91 14.20 -63.49 -7.96
C ASP A 91 14.25 -62.85 -6.55
N MET A 92 15.44 -62.77 -5.91
CA MET A 92 15.60 -62.10 -4.60
C MET A 92 15.99 -60.61 -4.70
N ALA A 93 16.37 -60.13 -5.89
CA ALA A 93 16.68 -58.72 -6.12
C ALA A 93 15.46 -57.74 -6.01
N PRO A 94 14.22 -58.08 -6.42
CA PRO A 94 13.15 -57.08 -6.56
C PRO A 94 12.50 -56.65 -5.23
N THR A 95 12.66 -57.39 -4.14
CA THR A 95 12.04 -57.03 -2.84
C THR A 95 12.68 -55.77 -2.23
N HIS A 96 13.97 -55.55 -2.48
CA HIS A 96 14.66 -54.32 -2.08
C HIS A 96 14.22 -53.12 -2.91
N THR A 97 13.95 -53.32 -4.20
CA THR A 97 13.44 -52.27 -5.10
C THR A 97 12.06 -51.79 -4.65
N LEU A 98 11.15 -52.69 -4.24
CA LEU A 98 9.83 -52.29 -3.76
C LEU A 98 9.91 -51.47 -2.46
N ARG A 99 10.73 -51.88 -1.50
CA ARG A 99 10.94 -51.14 -0.25
C ARG A 99 11.55 -49.77 -0.50
N PHE A 100 12.52 -49.68 -1.41
CA PHE A 100 13.12 -48.41 -1.81
C PHE A 100 12.08 -47.47 -2.46
N ILE A 101 11.27 -48.00 -3.40
CA ILE A 101 10.20 -47.24 -4.04
C ILE A 101 9.17 -46.77 -3.00
N HIS A 102 8.79 -47.63 -2.05
CA HIS A 102 7.85 -47.27 -0.99
C HIS A 102 8.38 -46.16 -0.08
N ASN A 103 9.65 -46.22 0.31
CA ASN A 103 10.29 -45.16 1.10
C ASN A 103 10.41 -43.86 0.30
N LYS A 104 10.72 -43.93 -0.99
CA LYS A 104 10.74 -42.75 -1.88
C LYS A 104 9.34 -42.15 -2.04
N LEU A 105 8.31 -42.98 -2.13
CA LEU A 105 6.93 -42.52 -2.21
C LEU A 105 6.49 -41.86 -0.90
N ARG A 106 6.79 -42.46 0.26
CA ARG A 106 6.53 -41.87 1.58
C ARG A 106 7.18 -40.49 1.71
N ARG A 107 8.45 -40.36 1.30
CA ARG A 107 9.16 -39.07 1.28
C ARG A 107 8.49 -38.05 0.37
N LYS A 108 8.07 -38.45 -0.84
CA LYS A 108 7.35 -37.55 -1.75
C LYS A 108 5.99 -37.11 -1.20
N VAL A 109 5.25 -38.02 -0.57
CA VAL A 109 3.96 -37.70 0.06
C VAL A 109 4.17 -36.74 1.22
N HIS A 110 5.19 -36.96 2.05
CA HIS A 110 5.54 -36.06 3.14
C HIS A 110 5.95 -34.67 2.63
N HIS A 111 6.75 -34.61 1.57
CA HIS A 111 7.15 -33.35 0.95
C HIS A 111 5.95 -32.58 0.38
N LEU A 112 5.07 -33.26 -0.38
CA LEU A 112 3.84 -32.65 -0.90
C LEU A 112 2.91 -32.17 0.22
N TYR A 113 2.85 -32.90 1.34
CA TYR A 113 2.09 -32.49 2.51
C TYR A 113 2.65 -31.19 3.13
N LEU A 114 3.97 -31.09 3.27
CA LEU A 114 4.63 -29.86 3.75
C LEU A 114 4.41 -28.69 2.79
N GLU A 115 4.54 -28.91 1.48
CA GLU A 115 4.27 -27.88 0.47
C GLU A 115 2.81 -27.43 0.50
N ASN A 116 1.86 -28.35 0.70
CA ASN A 116 0.44 -28.02 0.80
C ASN A 116 0.13 -27.20 2.06
N ASN A 117 0.71 -27.57 3.20
CA ASN A 117 0.59 -26.81 4.44
C ASN A 117 1.18 -25.40 4.30
N LYS A 118 2.36 -25.27 3.69
CA LYS A 118 2.99 -23.97 3.43
C LYS A 118 2.14 -23.11 2.48
N LEU A 119 1.57 -23.71 1.44
CA LEU A 119 0.68 -23.00 0.54
C LEU A 119 -0.59 -22.54 1.26
N LYS A 120 -1.13 -23.37 2.17
CA LYS A 120 -2.28 -23.00 2.99
C LYS A 120 -1.96 -21.82 3.93
N GLU A 121 -0.81 -21.85 4.58
CA GLU A 121 -0.33 -20.72 5.40
C GLU A 121 -0.23 -19.43 4.57
N HIS A 122 0.31 -19.51 3.36
CA HIS A 122 0.34 -18.35 2.45
C HIS A 122 -1.05 -17.87 2.02
N VAL A 123 -2.03 -18.76 1.88
CA VAL A 123 -3.42 -18.39 1.58
C VAL A 123 -4.05 -17.69 2.79
N ASP A 124 -3.83 -18.22 3.99
CA ASP A 124 -4.33 -17.63 5.24
C ASP A 124 -3.72 -16.23 5.48
N ASP A 125 -2.42 -16.06 5.21
CA ASP A 125 -1.73 -14.75 5.25
C ASP A 125 -2.32 -13.77 4.23
N LEU A 126 -2.60 -14.25 3.01
CA LEU A 126 -3.18 -13.42 1.95
C LEU A 126 -4.60 -12.98 2.30
N GLU A 127 -5.41 -13.86 2.90
CA GLU A 127 -6.75 -13.54 3.40
C GLU A 127 -6.69 -12.48 4.51
N SER A 128 -5.73 -12.58 5.43
CA SER A 128 -5.50 -11.56 6.46
C SER A 128 -5.15 -10.21 5.84
N ASN A 129 -4.23 -10.19 4.88
CA ASN A 129 -3.83 -8.96 4.18
C ASN A 129 -4.99 -8.33 3.40
N VAL A 130 -5.84 -9.14 2.76
CA VAL A 130 -7.05 -8.66 2.07
C VAL A 130 -8.03 -8.02 3.05
N LYS A 131 -8.19 -8.61 4.25
CA LYS A 131 -9.04 -8.05 5.30
C LYS A 131 -8.51 -6.71 5.81
N GLU A 132 -7.19 -6.61 6.06
CA GLU A 132 -6.56 -5.35 6.45
C GLU A 132 -6.71 -4.26 5.38
N LEU A 133 -6.57 -4.62 4.10
CA LEU A 133 -6.81 -3.68 3.00
C LEU A 133 -8.27 -3.22 2.93
N GLY A 134 -9.23 -4.09 3.21
CA GLY A 134 -10.64 -3.72 3.31
C GLY A 134 -10.91 -2.75 4.46
N ASP A 135 -10.26 -2.93 5.61
CA ASP A 135 -10.36 -2.01 6.74
C ASP A 135 -9.76 -0.63 6.41
N VAL A 136 -8.63 -0.59 5.69
CA VAL A 136 -8.02 0.66 5.20
C VAL A 136 -8.91 1.36 4.18
N GLU A 137 -9.52 0.63 3.23
CA GLU A 137 -10.46 1.19 2.25
C GLU A 137 -11.67 1.83 2.93
N ASN A 138 -12.24 1.15 3.93
CA ASN A 138 -13.34 1.69 4.72
C ASN A 138 -12.95 2.98 5.47
N GLN A 139 -11.77 3.01 6.09
CA GLN A 139 -11.25 4.23 6.73
C GLN A 139 -11.04 5.36 5.72
N LEU A 140 -10.52 5.06 4.53
CA LEU A 140 -10.31 6.06 3.48
C LEU A 140 -11.64 6.59 2.93
N SER A 141 -12.66 5.74 2.80
CA SER A 141 -14.03 6.13 2.44
C SER A 141 -14.63 7.07 3.47
N ASP A 142 -14.47 6.78 4.76
CA ASP A 142 -14.98 7.62 5.84
C ASP A 142 -14.26 8.97 5.93
N ILE A 143 -12.94 9.00 5.70
CA ILE A 143 -12.18 10.27 5.60
C ILE A 143 -12.67 11.10 4.43
N THR A 144 -12.88 10.47 3.26
CA THR A 144 -13.35 11.18 2.06
C THR A 144 -14.73 11.79 2.29
N LYS A 145 -15.67 11.05 2.90
CA LYS A 145 -17.00 11.57 3.27
C LYS A 145 -16.93 12.72 4.27
N LYS A 146 -16.03 12.65 5.26
CA LYS A 146 -15.81 13.74 6.23
C LYS A 146 -15.18 14.97 5.57
N GLN A 147 -14.28 14.77 4.60
CA GLN A 147 -13.62 15.87 3.89
C GLN A 147 -14.57 16.61 2.95
N ASP A 148 -15.43 15.92 2.19
CA ASP A 148 -16.45 16.57 1.35
C ASP A 148 -17.38 17.46 2.19
N SER A 149 -17.87 16.95 3.33
CA SER A 149 -18.69 17.74 4.27
C SER A 149 -17.95 18.97 4.81
N ASN A 150 -16.66 18.83 5.15
CA ASN A 150 -15.87 19.93 5.70
C ASN A 150 -15.53 21.00 4.65
N VAL A 151 -15.39 20.63 3.37
CA VAL A 151 -15.15 21.60 2.29
C VAL A 151 -16.39 22.44 2.04
N ASP A 152 -17.58 21.82 2.02
CA ASP A 152 -18.84 22.55 1.87
C ASP A 152 -19.09 23.50 3.05
N ASP A 153 -18.81 23.07 4.27
CA ASP A 153 -18.92 23.91 5.47
C ASP A 153 -17.91 25.07 5.45
N LEU A 154 -16.68 24.84 4.99
CA LEU A 154 -15.68 25.91 4.83
C LEU A 154 -16.12 26.92 3.76
N VAL A 155 -16.61 26.47 2.61
CA VAL A 155 -17.12 27.35 1.55
C VAL A 155 -18.31 28.17 2.07
N LYS A 156 -19.18 27.57 2.88
CA LYS A 156 -20.29 28.26 3.53
C LYS A 156 -19.78 29.32 4.51
N LEU A 157 -18.84 28.98 5.39
CA LEU A 157 -18.26 29.93 6.35
C LEU A 157 -17.54 31.09 5.67
N VAL A 158 -16.83 30.85 4.57
CA VAL A 158 -16.17 31.90 3.78
C VAL A 158 -17.20 32.82 3.13
N LYS A 159 -18.30 32.26 2.59
CA LYS A 159 -19.42 33.06 2.06
C LYS A 159 -20.09 33.89 3.16
N GLU A 160 -20.35 33.30 4.32
CA GLU A 160 -20.94 33.98 5.47
C GLU A 160 -20.03 35.12 5.96
N ASN A 161 -18.73 34.87 6.13
CA ASN A 161 -17.76 35.91 6.45
C ASN A 161 -17.73 37.02 5.40
N GLY A 162 -17.73 36.68 4.11
CA GLY A 162 -17.81 37.67 3.04
C GLY A 162 -19.07 38.53 3.11
N THR A 163 -20.22 37.94 3.47
CA THR A 163 -21.46 38.71 3.67
C THR A 163 -21.40 39.61 4.90
N LEU A 164 -20.79 39.14 5.99
CA LEU A 164 -20.65 39.90 7.24
C LEU A 164 -19.70 41.09 7.06
N THR A 165 -18.54 40.89 6.42
CA THR A 165 -17.62 41.98 6.09
C THR A 165 -18.31 43.04 5.22
N ASN A 166 -19.09 42.64 4.23
CA ASN A 166 -19.86 43.58 3.41
C ASN A 166 -20.90 44.38 4.20
N GLN A 167 -21.53 43.77 5.21
CA GLN A 167 -22.46 44.46 6.10
C GLN A 167 -21.71 45.44 7.01
N MET A 168 -20.57 45.06 7.57
CA MET A 168 -19.72 45.94 8.38
C MET A 168 -19.23 47.14 7.59
N THR A 169 -18.74 46.94 6.36
CA THR A 169 -18.30 48.03 5.48
C THR A 169 -19.44 49.01 5.20
N ARG A 170 -20.66 48.54 4.99
CA ARG A 170 -21.83 49.41 4.81
C ARG A 170 -22.16 50.23 6.06
N LEU A 171 -22.05 49.64 7.25
CA LEU A 171 -22.27 50.33 8.51
C LEU A 171 -21.19 51.39 8.77
N ILE A 172 -19.93 51.08 8.52
CA ILE A 172 -18.81 52.04 8.61
C ILE A 172 -19.03 53.20 7.66
N MET A 173 -19.38 52.94 6.39
CA MET A 173 -19.65 54.00 5.41
C MET A 173 -20.86 54.86 5.79
N ALA A 174 -21.93 54.26 6.32
CA ALA A 174 -23.07 55.01 6.80
C ALA A 174 -22.71 55.90 8.01
N SER A 175 -21.93 55.36 8.95
CA SER A 175 -21.42 56.11 10.11
C SER A 175 -20.51 57.25 9.68
N ALA A 176 -19.59 57.00 8.76
CA ALA A 176 -18.70 58.02 8.22
C ALA A 176 -19.48 59.12 7.47
N ALA A 177 -20.47 58.75 6.65
CA ALA A 177 -21.34 59.72 5.97
C ALA A 177 -22.14 60.59 6.95
N MET A 178 -22.65 60.00 8.03
CA MET A 178 -23.32 60.74 9.10
C MET A 178 -22.36 61.71 9.79
N GLN A 179 -21.16 61.26 10.17
CA GLN A 179 -20.16 62.11 10.82
C GLN A 179 -19.75 63.28 9.90
N MET A 180 -19.56 63.03 8.61
CA MET A 180 -19.26 64.10 7.64
C MET A 180 -20.44 65.09 7.50
N MET A 181 -21.68 64.60 7.56
CA MET A 181 -22.87 65.46 7.52
C MET A 181 -23.01 66.32 8.77
N ASP A 182 -22.84 65.72 9.96
CA ASP A 182 -22.85 66.44 11.24
C ASP A 182 -21.73 67.49 11.25
N LEU A 183 -20.56 67.16 10.71
CA LEU A 183 -19.44 68.08 10.63
C LEU A 183 -19.68 69.25 9.67
N ALA A 184 -20.33 68.98 8.54
CA ALA A 184 -20.70 70.01 7.58
C ALA A 184 -21.74 70.97 8.17
N LEU A 185 -22.72 70.45 8.92
CA LEU A 185 -23.70 71.26 9.65
C LEU A 185 -23.06 72.07 10.79
N ASP A 186 -22.15 71.47 11.56
CA ASP A 186 -21.41 72.14 12.64
C ASP A 186 -20.39 73.18 12.15
N SER A 187 -20.07 73.19 10.86
CA SER A 187 -19.14 74.14 10.26
C SER A 187 -19.85 75.37 9.69
N ASP A 188 -21.14 75.28 9.36
CA ASP A 188 -21.99 76.43 9.00
C ASP A 188 -22.37 77.21 10.27
N ARG A 189 -21.60 78.25 10.58
CA ARG A 189 -21.81 79.03 11.81
C ARG A 189 -22.86 80.12 11.67
N ASP A 190 -23.12 80.56 10.45
CA ASP A 190 -23.98 81.70 10.17
C ASP A 190 -25.36 81.29 9.60
N GLU A 191 -25.62 79.98 9.51
CA GLU A 191 -26.84 79.37 8.95
C GLU A 191 -27.12 79.84 7.52
N SER A 192 -26.09 80.32 6.82
CA SER A 192 -26.23 80.87 5.48
C SER A 192 -26.36 79.79 4.41
N ASN A 193 -26.11 78.52 4.76
CA ASN A 193 -26.00 77.37 3.86
C ASN A 193 -24.95 77.54 2.75
N LEU A 194 -24.08 78.55 2.87
CA LEU A 194 -23.00 78.88 1.95
C LEU A 194 -21.67 78.87 2.71
N PHE A 195 -20.70 78.10 2.23
CA PHE A 195 -19.41 78.02 2.92
C PHE A 195 -18.49 79.17 2.55
N SER A 196 -17.95 79.85 3.56
CA SER A 196 -16.83 80.79 3.40
C SER A 196 -15.49 80.05 3.33
N ASP A 197 -14.45 80.66 2.75
CA ASP A 197 -13.11 80.07 2.64
C ASP A 197 -12.54 79.63 4.00
N ASP A 198 -12.83 80.39 5.07
CA ASP A 198 -12.40 80.06 6.43
C ASP A 198 -13.14 78.84 7.02
N GLU A 199 -14.41 78.65 6.67
CA GLU A 199 -15.20 77.49 7.08
C GLU A 199 -14.80 76.23 6.33
N ILE A 200 -14.44 76.35 5.05
CA ILE A 200 -13.88 75.25 4.25
C ILE A 200 -12.56 74.76 4.87
N ASP A 201 -11.68 75.68 5.28
CA ASP A 201 -10.42 75.34 5.95
C ASP A 201 -10.63 74.68 7.32
N SER A 202 -11.70 75.04 8.03
CA SER A 202 -12.08 74.39 9.29
C SER A 202 -12.68 73.01 9.04
N LEU A 203 -13.52 72.87 8.02
CA LEU A 203 -14.15 71.60 7.63
C LEU A 203 -13.10 70.58 7.17
N LEU A 204 -12.15 71.00 6.33
CA LEU A 204 -11.04 70.15 5.85
C LEU A 204 -10.22 69.59 7.02
N ARG A 205 -9.75 70.45 7.92
CA ARG A 205 -8.97 70.02 9.10
C ARG A 205 -9.72 69.05 10.00
N ARG A 206 -11.03 69.21 10.09
CA ARG A 206 -11.87 68.30 10.88
C ARG A 206 -12.13 66.98 10.15
N LEU A 207 -12.29 67.00 8.83
CA LEU A 207 -12.45 65.80 8.00
C LEU A 207 -11.18 64.94 7.95
N GLU A 208 -9.99 65.55 7.92
CA GLU A 208 -8.71 64.84 8.02
C GLU A 208 -8.55 64.07 9.34
N ASN A 209 -9.25 64.51 10.38
CA ASN A 209 -9.17 63.90 11.71
C ASN A 209 -10.20 62.76 11.90
N ILE A 210 -11.02 62.45 10.88
CA ILE A 210 -11.93 61.30 10.92
C ILE A 210 -11.16 60.05 10.48
N GLU A 211 -11.12 59.05 11.36
CA GLU A 211 -10.44 57.79 11.08
C GLU A 211 -11.04 57.06 9.86
N GLY A 212 -10.17 56.61 8.95
CA GLY A 212 -10.55 55.81 7.78
C GLY A 212 -11.04 56.57 6.55
N ILE A 213 -11.01 57.91 6.55
CA ILE A 213 -11.37 58.74 5.39
C ILE A 213 -10.13 59.44 4.85
N LYS A 214 -9.82 59.22 3.58
CA LYS A 214 -8.82 59.98 2.84
C LYS A 214 -9.52 60.99 1.95
N VAL A 215 -9.36 62.26 2.29
CA VAL A 215 -9.92 63.39 1.54
C VAL A 215 -8.88 63.90 0.55
N ASN A 216 -9.29 64.06 -0.71
CA ASN A 216 -8.49 64.82 -1.67
C ASN A 216 -8.85 66.30 -1.53
N GLU A 217 -8.06 67.04 -0.76
CA GLU A 217 -8.30 68.46 -0.48
C GLU A 217 -8.45 69.30 -1.75
N THR A 218 -7.63 69.02 -2.76
CA THR A 218 -7.60 69.79 -4.02
C THR A 218 -8.90 69.61 -4.79
N ALA A 219 -9.36 68.37 -4.95
CA ALA A 219 -10.60 68.06 -5.65
C ALA A 219 -11.82 68.59 -4.88
N LEU A 220 -11.80 68.49 -3.54
CA LEU A 220 -12.88 69.01 -2.72
C LEU A 220 -12.97 70.54 -2.80
N ARG A 221 -11.84 71.26 -2.73
CA ARG A 221 -11.81 72.72 -2.88
C ARG A 221 -12.28 73.16 -4.26
N GLU A 222 -11.95 72.42 -5.31
CA GLU A 222 -12.38 72.73 -6.67
C GLU A 222 -13.91 72.59 -6.82
N HIS A 223 -14.48 71.49 -6.33
CA HIS A 223 -15.94 71.29 -6.34
C HIS A 223 -16.70 72.28 -5.47
N ILE A 224 -16.16 72.66 -4.32
CA ILE A 224 -16.82 73.65 -3.46
C ILE A 224 -16.82 75.03 -4.12
N LYS A 225 -15.73 75.44 -4.79
CA LYS A 225 -15.67 76.72 -5.50
C LYS A 225 -16.70 76.88 -6.61
N GLU A 226 -17.08 75.77 -7.25
CA GLU A 226 -18.13 75.79 -8.28
C GLU A 226 -19.52 75.93 -7.67
N ASP A 227 -19.77 75.22 -6.56
CA ASP A 227 -21.08 75.13 -5.95
C ASP A 227 -20.91 75.13 -4.41
N ASN A 228 -20.82 76.35 -3.84
CA ASN A 228 -20.57 76.61 -2.40
C ASN A 228 -21.73 76.18 -1.47
N SER A 229 -22.63 75.31 -1.94
CA SER A 229 -23.81 74.89 -1.21
C SER A 229 -23.59 73.60 -0.43
N LEU A 230 -24.21 73.50 0.75
CA LEU A 230 -24.31 72.26 1.51
C LEU A 230 -24.87 71.09 0.69
N GLN A 231 -25.77 71.38 -0.27
CA GLN A 231 -26.35 70.37 -1.15
C GLN A 231 -25.30 69.73 -2.08
N SER A 232 -24.31 70.50 -2.54
CA SER A 232 -23.20 69.98 -3.36
C SER A 232 -22.34 68.98 -2.57
N ILE A 233 -22.02 69.30 -1.30
CA ILE A 233 -21.28 68.39 -0.42
C ILE A 233 -22.07 67.11 -0.16
N MET A 234 -23.38 67.20 0.08
CA MET A 234 -24.24 66.03 0.24
C MET A 234 -24.30 65.19 -1.04
N ALA A 235 -24.37 65.82 -2.22
CA ALA A 235 -24.37 65.13 -3.50
C ALA A 235 -23.03 64.38 -3.73
N MET A 236 -21.91 65.00 -3.37
CA MET A 236 -20.59 64.34 -3.38
C MET A 236 -20.52 63.14 -2.43
N LEU A 237 -21.08 63.26 -1.23
CA LEU A 237 -21.11 62.14 -0.27
C LEU A 237 -21.98 60.98 -0.78
N GLN A 238 -23.11 61.27 -1.43
CA GLN A 238 -23.94 60.26 -2.08
C GLN A 238 -23.22 59.61 -3.27
N TYR A 239 -22.47 60.40 -4.04
CA TYR A 239 -21.62 59.89 -5.12
C TYR A 239 -20.53 58.96 -4.58
N ALA A 240 -19.80 59.37 -3.54
CA ALA A 240 -18.77 58.54 -2.90
C ALA A 240 -19.35 57.23 -2.34
N ARG A 241 -20.57 57.27 -1.75
CA ARG A 241 -21.29 56.08 -1.29
C ARG A 241 -21.64 55.12 -2.44
N THR A 242 -22.17 55.64 -3.55
CA THR A 242 -22.52 54.79 -4.71
C THR A 242 -21.27 54.23 -5.41
N TYR A 243 -20.20 55.01 -5.45
CA TYR A 243 -18.90 54.58 -5.97
C TYR A 243 -18.32 53.42 -5.15
N ALA A 244 -18.31 53.54 -3.82
CA ALA A 244 -17.84 52.51 -2.92
C ALA A 244 -18.66 51.20 -2.99
N HIS A 245 -19.95 51.28 -3.30
CA HIS A 245 -20.79 50.11 -3.55
C HIS A 245 -20.44 49.40 -4.87
N LYS A 246 -20.09 50.15 -5.91
CA LYS A 246 -19.73 49.63 -7.23
C LYS A 246 -18.34 48.97 -7.26
N TYR A 247 -17.43 49.43 -6.40
CA TYR A 247 -16.05 48.96 -6.30
C TYR A 247 -15.71 48.55 -4.86
N PRO A 248 -16.27 47.43 -4.36
CA PRO A 248 -15.91 46.97 -3.02
C PRO A 248 -14.44 46.50 -2.99
N PRO A 249 -13.74 46.70 -1.86
CA PRO A 249 -12.37 46.22 -1.68
C PRO A 249 -12.30 44.71 -1.93
N GLY A 250 -11.31 44.28 -2.71
CA GLY A 250 -11.14 42.87 -3.08
C GLY A 250 -11.97 42.37 -4.28
N SER A 251 -12.77 43.22 -4.93
CA SER A 251 -13.57 42.83 -6.10
C SER A 251 -12.78 42.58 -7.39
N GLY A 252 -11.47 42.83 -7.39
CA GLY A 252 -10.60 42.72 -8.57
C GLY A 252 -10.90 43.77 -9.66
N LYS A 253 -11.89 44.63 -9.46
CA LYS A 253 -12.20 45.76 -10.34
C LYS A 253 -11.34 46.94 -9.90
N THR A 254 -10.41 47.36 -10.75
CA THR A 254 -9.65 48.57 -10.50
C THR A 254 -10.56 49.79 -10.67
N PRO A 255 -10.63 50.70 -9.68
CA PRO A 255 -11.34 51.96 -9.83
C PRO A 255 -10.75 52.76 -11.01
N PRO A 256 -11.56 53.50 -11.78
CA PRO A 256 -11.03 54.45 -12.76
C PRO A 256 -10.09 55.43 -12.06
N MET A 257 -8.84 55.48 -12.53
CA MET A 257 -7.82 56.42 -12.07
C MET A 257 -7.86 57.65 -13.00
N GLY A 258 -8.15 58.84 -12.49
CA GLY A 258 -8.25 60.08 -13.29
C GLY A 258 -9.13 61.16 -12.67
N GLU A 259 -9.55 62.15 -13.46
CA GLU A 259 -10.48 63.24 -13.08
C GLU A 259 -11.82 62.73 -12.53
N ASP A 260 -12.21 61.49 -12.87
CA ASP A 260 -13.43 60.83 -12.38
C ASP A 260 -13.27 60.17 -10.99
N ALA A 261 -12.13 60.35 -10.32
CA ALA A 261 -11.93 59.80 -8.98
C ALA A 261 -12.76 60.59 -7.94
N PRO A 262 -13.48 59.91 -7.03
CA PRO A 262 -14.25 60.60 -6.01
C PRO A 262 -13.34 61.40 -5.08
N CYS A 263 -13.79 62.59 -4.65
CA CYS A 263 -13.08 63.45 -3.69
C CYS A 263 -12.84 62.77 -2.33
N PHE A 264 -13.61 61.72 -2.03
CA PHE A 264 -13.52 60.92 -0.82
C PHE A 264 -13.19 59.47 -1.17
N THR A 265 -12.16 58.94 -0.54
CA THR A 265 -11.83 57.52 -0.57
C THR A 265 -11.87 56.95 0.84
N PHE A 266 -12.55 55.82 1.00
CA PHE A 266 -12.62 55.12 2.30
C PHE A 266 -11.51 54.09 2.35
N ASP A 267 -10.61 54.21 3.32
CA ASP A 267 -9.57 53.23 3.55
C ASP A 267 -10.11 52.13 4.46
N VAL A 268 -10.77 51.15 3.83
CA VAL A 268 -11.44 50.06 4.56
C VAL A 268 -10.43 49.16 5.30
N GLU A 269 -9.17 49.12 4.84
CA GLU A 269 -8.13 48.28 5.48
C GLU A 269 -7.74 48.79 6.86
N GLN A 270 -7.68 50.11 7.07
CA GLN A 270 -7.37 50.66 8.39
C GLN A 270 -8.48 50.42 9.41
N VAL A 271 -9.75 50.40 8.98
CA VAL A 271 -10.89 50.23 9.89
C VAL A 271 -11.12 48.77 10.28
N VAL A 272 -10.73 47.80 9.43
CA VAL A 272 -10.88 46.36 9.72
C VAL A 272 -9.73 45.80 10.58
N ALA A 273 -8.61 46.53 10.69
CA ALA A 273 -7.42 46.09 11.42
C ALA A 273 -7.45 46.38 12.94
N GLN A 274 -8.49 47.05 13.45
CA GLN A 274 -8.72 47.33 14.88
C GLN A 274 -9.80 46.40 15.46
#